data_AF-A0A1Y3TED6-F1
#
_entry.id   AF-A0A1Y3TED6-F1
#
_cell.length_a   1.000
_cell.length_b   1.000
_cell.length_c   1.000
_cell.angle_alpha   90.00
_cell.angle_beta   90.00
_cell.angle_gamma   90.00
#
_symmetry.space_group_name_H-M   'P 1'
#
loop_
_entity.id
_entity.type
_entity.pdbx_description
1 polymer ?
#
loop_
_entity_poly.entity_id
_entity_poly.type
_entity_poly.pdbx_seq_one_letter_code
_entity_poly.pdbx_strand_id
1 'polypeptide(L)'
;MYIVQMADLHIGSSSRTMPEEKALFLKSVELIKNQIPSNETILICLCGDIIDSEKVLAGSSEETKKRYEKAENLINDFKNGLENEYNVIIKCCPGNHDATHIDDLWEFISKVDDTHPSKTKLRKCYSVKIEGLETKIIFVNSCEGDQYEKGCIDFDALEQELINLGQDNKKIIVLHHTVMSMFEEDSSPIRNAAKLVNLIDKFDVIGVLHGHIHGREILSLGQNQCKIIGTGALLSRNNPNVNSQFNIIELKNNIFLKILNCRYIADGGNDPWDIKDLNNCEISNIFSGNTFSKAYRKLMDTLNVMTPIYNMRMELKTTYREFAEDLEKFFYEDKLKIGDKEWSYFDLGKLWQADEVPDELYFNHGSYYKMGETSGIDYVVEALKKKPTSNRIVLPTYNMENIMKSLDDKNYLPSLASIQFGKHETKLIVHMHLRALEAKQFLKINICEIDYLLKKLIDNGITFENVEIVISAFRVQKIDKFHCFLKSEIDVMDSTDLITAVNYKDFLKLSQLIKEKRDGQETVIKTKGLEIIYKAMKASNKAMKKSGEKEIYSEELIGLLKQVLDVYEELDKIHKTMSIQSDIEKSYAENIDNLLETIINSINELEEVEVS
;
A
#
# COMPACT_ATOMS: atom_id res chain seq x y z
N MET A 1 10.35 -6.73 -7.81
CA MET A 1 10.46 -6.77 -9.28
C MET A 1 10.76 -5.38 -9.81
N TYR A 2 11.63 -5.32 -10.80
CA TYR A 2 11.98 -4.09 -11.50
C TYR A 2 11.63 -4.21 -12.98
N ILE A 3 11.24 -3.09 -13.60
CA ILE A 3 11.05 -2.98 -15.04
C ILE A 3 12.13 -2.04 -15.59
N VAL A 4 12.88 -2.50 -16.58
CA VAL A 4 13.82 -1.68 -17.35
C VAL A 4 13.13 -1.35 -18.68
N GLN A 5 12.66 -0.11 -18.82
CA GLN A 5 11.93 0.35 -20.00
C GLN A 5 12.90 1.00 -20.98
N MET A 6 12.99 0.45 -22.19
CA MET A 6 13.82 0.93 -23.28
C MET A 6 12.99 1.09 -24.54
N ALA A 7 13.25 2.13 -25.34
CA ALA A 7 12.58 2.35 -26.61
C ALA A 7 13.55 2.99 -27.61
N ASP A 8 13.19 2.97 -28.89
CA ASP A 8 13.85 3.76 -29.95
C ASP A 8 15.37 3.47 -30.01
N LEU A 9 15.71 2.21 -30.26
CA LEU A 9 17.08 1.74 -30.40
C LEU A 9 17.63 2.09 -31.80
N HIS A 10 16.78 2.03 -32.83
CA HIS A 10 17.10 2.42 -34.20
C HIS A 10 18.42 1.80 -34.71
N ILE A 11 18.63 0.51 -34.41
CA ILE A 11 19.88 -0.19 -34.76
C ILE A 11 20.02 -0.29 -36.27
N GLY A 12 21.23 -0.01 -36.77
CA GLY A 12 21.52 0.02 -38.20
C GLY A 12 21.32 1.39 -38.85
N SER A 13 20.98 2.43 -38.07
CA SER A 13 20.95 3.79 -38.58
C SER A 13 22.32 4.26 -39.09
N SER A 14 22.32 5.08 -40.15
CA SER A 14 23.54 5.72 -40.66
C SER A 14 24.17 6.70 -39.68
N SER A 15 23.39 7.14 -38.71
CA SER A 15 23.72 8.16 -37.72
C SER A 15 24.29 7.50 -36.47
N ARG A 16 25.47 7.93 -36.01
CA ARG A 16 26.10 7.33 -34.83
C ARG A 16 25.48 7.88 -33.54
N THR A 17 25.28 7.00 -32.56
CA THR A 17 25.04 7.37 -31.15
C THR A 17 26.35 7.72 -30.46
N MET A 18 26.29 8.53 -29.40
CA MET A 18 27.41 8.81 -28.51
C MET A 18 26.99 8.48 -27.07
N PRO A 19 27.58 7.45 -26.42
CA PRO A 19 28.68 6.61 -26.88
C PRO A 19 28.19 5.57 -27.90
N GLU A 20 29.13 4.81 -28.47
CA GLU A 20 28.80 3.69 -29.35
C GLU A 20 27.83 2.70 -28.66
N GLU A 21 26.94 2.10 -29.45
CA GLU A 21 25.83 1.25 -28.98
C GLU A 21 26.29 0.23 -27.92
N LYS A 22 27.33 -0.56 -28.22
CA LYS A 22 27.86 -1.58 -27.29
C LYS A 22 28.37 -0.98 -25.98
N ALA A 23 29.05 0.17 -26.05
CA ALA A 23 29.56 0.85 -24.86
C ALA A 23 28.42 1.40 -24.00
N LEU A 24 27.34 1.91 -24.61
CA LEU A 24 26.18 2.37 -23.86
C LEU A 24 25.47 1.22 -23.15
N PHE A 25 25.27 0.08 -23.81
CA PHE A 25 24.68 -1.10 -23.17
C PHE A 25 25.51 -1.57 -21.97
N LEU A 26 26.84 -1.65 -22.10
CA LEU A 26 27.73 -2.02 -20.99
C LEU A 26 27.60 -1.07 -19.80
N LYS A 27 27.64 0.24 -20.05
CA LYS A 27 27.44 1.26 -18.99
C LYS A 27 26.06 1.19 -18.36
N SER A 28 25.04 0.80 -19.14
CA SER A 28 23.67 0.63 -18.65
C SER A 28 23.57 -0.59 -17.72
N VAL A 29 24.27 -1.70 -18.02
CA VAL A 29 24.38 -2.86 -17.11
C VAL A 29 25.00 -2.45 -15.79
N GLU A 30 26.12 -1.72 -15.80
CA GLU A 30 26.78 -1.23 -14.59
C GLU A 30 25.85 -0.34 -13.76
N LEU A 31 25.12 0.58 -14.41
CA LEU A 31 24.17 1.42 -13.72
C LEU A 31 23.04 0.61 -13.09
N ILE A 32 22.46 -0.34 -13.83
CA ILE A 32 21.38 -1.20 -13.34
C ILE A 32 21.84 -1.98 -12.11
N LYS A 33 23.05 -2.53 -12.13
CA LYS A 33 23.66 -3.23 -10.99
C LYS A 33 23.79 -2.37 -9.74
N ASN A 34 24.12 -1.10 -9.93
CA ASN A 34 24.23 -0.14 -8.82
C ASN A 34 22.87 0.32 -8.27
N GLN A 35 21.78 0.18 -9.03
CA GLN A 35 20.45 0.69 -8.65
C GLN A 35 19.49 -0.41 -8.18
N ILE A 36 19.69 -1.67 -8.58
CA ILE A 36 18.77 -2.77 -8.31
C ILE A 36 19.43 -3.80 -7.38
N PRO A 37 18.79 -4.18 -6.24
CA PRO A 37 19.30 -5.23 -5.36
C PRO A 37 19.44 -6.57 -6.07
N SER A 38 20.52 -7.30 -5.81
CA SER A 38 20.77 -8.63 -6.40
C SER A 38 19.67 -9.65 -6.03
N ASN A 39 19.51 -10.66 -6.88
CA ASN A 39 18.48 -11.71 -6.82
C ASN A 39 17.04 -11.24 -7.11
N GLU A 40 16.86 -9.99 -7.54
CA GLU A 40 15.56 -9.50 -8.02
C GLU A 40 15.23 -10.01 -9.43
N THR A 41 13.94 -10.00 -9.76
CA THR A 41 13.48 -10.22 -11.13
C THR A 41 13.44 -8.89 -11.88
N ILE A 42 14.08 -8.84 -13.06
CA ILE A 42 14.09 -7.70 -13.97
C ILE A 42 13.32 -8.04 -15.23
N LEU A 43 12.30 -7.26 -15.54
CA LEU A 43 11.63 -7.27 -16.84
C LEU A 43 12.18 -6.16 -17.74
N ILE A 44 12.90 -6.53 -18.79
CA ILE A 44 13.30 -5.62 -19.86
C ILE A 44 12.14 -5.47 -20.84
N CYS A 45 11.54 -4.28 -20.87
CA CYS A 45 10.49 -3.91 -21.81
C CYS A 45 11.10 -3.14 -22.99
N LEU A 46 11.19 -3.79 -24.15
CA LEU A 46 11.57 -3.17 -25.40
C LEU A 46 10.31 -2.58 -26.08
N CYS A 47 10.13 -1.27 -25.97
CA CYS A 47 8.93 -0.55 -26.38
C CYS A 47 9.02 -0.07 -27.84
N GLY A 48 9.41 -0.96 -28.76
CA GLY A 48 9.44 -0.70 -30.20
C GLY A 48 10.64 0.09 -30.71
N ASP A 49 10.71 0.15 -32.04
CA ASP A 49 11.76 0.77 -32.86
C ASP A 49 13.14 0.16 -32.58
N ILE A 50 13.20 -1.17 -32.72
CA ILE A 50 14.43 -1.94 -32.48
C ILE A 50 15.47 -1.63 -33.55
N ILE A 51 15.05 -1.62 -34.82
CA ILE A 51 15.88 -1.25 -35.96
C ILE A 51 15.43 0.08 -36.54
N ASP A 52 16.34 0.76 -37.23
CA ASP A 52 15.98 1.83 -38.15
C ASP A 52 15.55 1.20 -39.48
N SER A 53 14.45 1.66 -40.08
CA SER A 53 13.93 1.16 -41.36
C SER A 53 13.59 2.26 -42.37
N GLU A 54 13.93 3.53 -42.11
CA GLU A 54 13.50 4.71 -42.92
C GLU A 54 13.81 4.60 -44.42
N LYS A 55 14.79 3.77 -44.81
CA LYS A 55 15.24 3.57 -46.21
C LYS A 55 15.18 2.12 -46.68
N VAL A 56 14.44 1.27 -45.98
CA VAL A 56 14.29 -0.15 -46.33
C VAL A 56 12.87 -0.41 -46.81
N LEU A 57 12.73 -1.12 -47.93
CA LEU A 57 11.41 -1.50 -48.46
C LEU A 57 10.73 -2.47 -47.49
N ALA A 58 9.44 -2.27 -47.24
CA ALA A 58 8.63 -3.14 -46.39
C ALA A 58 8.74 -4.63 -46.78
N GLY A 59 8.71 -5.50 -45.78
CA GLY A 59 8.96 -6.94 -45.94
C GLY A 59 10.39 -7.34 -45.60
N SER A 60 10.65 -8.65 -45.66
CA SER A 60 11.95 -9.21 -45.28
C SER A 60 13.01 -8.94 -46.35
N SER A 61 14.19 -8.47 -45.93
CA SER A 61 15.33 -8.20 -46.80
C SER A 61 16.64 -8.61 -46.13
N GLU A 62 17.70 -8.76 -46.92
CA GLU A 62 19.03 -9.05 -46.37
C GLU A 62 19.52 -7.94 -45.41
N GLU A 63 19.16 -6.68 -45.68
CA GLU A 63 19.53 -5.55 -44.85
C GLU A 63 18.77 -5.54 -43.52
N THR A 64 17.44 -5.78 -43.53
CA THR A 64 16.65 -5.86 -42.29
C THR A 64 17.11 -7.01 -41.40
N LYS A 65 17.40 -8.17 -41.98
CA LYS A 65 17.95 -9.32 -41.23
C LYS A 65 19.27 -8.98 -40.56
N LYS A 66 20.21 -8.35 -41.27
CA LYS A 66 21.48 -7.91 -40.67
C LYS A 66 21.31 -6.93 -39.53
N ARG A 67 20.34 -6.00 -39.63
CA ARG A 67 20.04 -5.04 -38.55
C ARG A 67 19.48 -5.75 -37.32
N TYR A 68 18.56 -6.69 -37.51
CA TYR A 68 18.03 -7.51 -36.41
C TYR A 68 19.07 -8.48 -35.82
N GLU A 69 19.96 -9.07 -36.62
CA GLU A 69 21.09 -9.88 -36.11
C GLU A 69 22.05 -9.02 -35.27
N LYS A 70 22.31 -7.79 -35.68
CA LYS A 70 23.10 -6.85 -34.87
C LYS A 70 22.38 -6.52 -33.55
N ALA A 71 21.07 -6.30 -33.59
CA ALA A 71 20.26 -6.07 -32.40
C ALA A 71 20.25 -7.28 -31.47
N GLU A 72 20.09 -8.48 -32.00
CA GLU A 72 20.17 -9.75 -31.27
C GLU A 72 21.46 -9.84 -30.47
N ASN A 73 22.61 -9.62 -31.12
CA ASN A 73 23.91 -9.67 -30.45
C ASN A 73 24.04 -8.64 -29.32
N LEU A 74 23.61 -7.39 -29.55
CA LEU A 74 23.67 -6.34 -28.53
C LEU A 74 22.77 -6.64 -27.32
N ILE A 75 21.54 -7.11 -27.57
CA ILE A 75 20.58 -7.43 -26.52
C ILE A 75 21.00 -8.68 -25.74
N ASN A 76 21.56 -9.70 -26.39
CA ASN A 76 22.10 -10.86 -25.71
C ASN A 76 23.33 -10.51 -24.87
N ASP A 77 24.25 -9.69 -25.38
CA ASP A 77 25.39 -9.17 -24.59
C ASP A 77 24.88 -8.40 -23.35
N PHE A 78 23.83 -7.60 -23.50
CA PHE A 78 23.19 -6.86 -22.40
C PHE A 78 22.52 -7.80 -21.38
N LYS A 79 21.74 -8.78 -21.84
CA LYS A 79 21.09 -9.82 -21.01
C LYS A 79 22.13 -10.58 -20.18
N ASN A 80 23.16 -11.11 -20.83
CA ASN A 80 24.24 -11.87 -20.19
C ASN A 80 24.98 -11.06 -19.12
N GLY A 81 25.11 -9.74 -19.31
CA GLY A 81 25.71 -8.84 -18.33
C GLY A 81 24.94 -8.78 -17.00
N LEU A 82 23.63 -9.06 -17.02
CA LEU A 82 22.72 -8.99 -15.88
C LEU A 82 22.42 -10.36 -15.26
N GLU A 83 22.36 -11.43 -16.06
CA GLU A 83 21.91 -12.77 -15.61
C GLU A 83 22.69 -13.38 -14.44
N ASN A 84 23.95 -12.98 -14.23
CA ASN A 84 24.72 -13.47 -13.08
C ASN A 84 24.16 -13.00 -11.73
N GLU A 85 23.37 -11.94 -11.69
CA GLU A 85 22.86 -11.31 -10.47
C GLU A 85 21.33 -11.24 -10.41
N TYR A 86 20.64 -11.43 -11.54
CA TYR A 86 19.20 -11.20 -11.65
C TYR A 86 18.50 -12.30 -12.44
N ASN A 87 17.22 -12.51 -12.16
CA ASN A 87 16.33 -13.24 -13.06
C ASN A 87 15.83 -12.28 -14.15
N VAL A 88 16.36 -12.41 -15.37
CA VAL A 88 16.11 -11.46 -16.46
C VAL A 88 15.07 -12.00 -17.44
N ILE A 89 14.02 -11.20 -17.69
CA ILE A 89 12.95 -11.50 -18.65
C ILE A 89 12.94 -10.40 -19.72
N ILE A 90 12.92 -10.76 -21.00
CA ILE A 90 12.83 -9.79 -22.11
C ILE A 90 11.48 -9.91 -22.79
N LYS A 91 10.82 -8.78 -23.04
CA LYS A 91 9.55 -8.70 -23.79
C LYS A 91 9.52 -7.46 -24.68
N CYS A 92 8.79 -7.54 -25.79
CA CYS A 92 8.86 -6.55 -26.86
C CYS A 92 7.47 -6.25 -27.46
N CYS A 93 7.19 -4.98 -27.75
CA CYS A 93 6.13 -4.59 -28.67
C CYS A 93 6.75 -3.93 -29.92
N PRO A 94 6.12 -4.05 -31.10
CA PRO A 94 6.65 -3.42 -32.32
C PRO A 94 6.51 -1.89 -32.25
N GLY A 95 7.51 -1.19 -32.78
CA GLY A 95 7.41 0.23 -33.14
C GLY A 95 7.04 0.43 -34.61
N ASN A 96 6.93 1.69 -35.05
CA ASN A 96 6.55 1.98 -36.43
C ASN A 96 7.62 1.50 -37.43
N HIS A 97 8.89 1.50 -37.03
CA HIS A 97 9.98 0.98 -37.86
C HIS A 97 10.01 -0.55 -37.94
N ASP A 98 9.45 -1.24 -36.95
CA ASP A 98 9.38 -2.70 -36.94
C ASP A 98 8.12 -3.25 -37.62
N ALA A 99 7.02 -2.50 -37.61
CA ALA A 99 5.72 -2.96 -38.09
C ALA A 99 5.73 -3.37 -39.57
N THR A 100 6.56 -2.72 -40.39
CA THR A 100 6.78 -3.04 -41.81
C THR A 100 7.62 -4.30 -42.03
N HIS A 101 8.25 -4.85 -40.98
CA HIS A 101 9.17 -5.99 -41.02
C HIS A 101 8.87 -7.00 -39.89
N ILE A 102 7.60 -7.13 -39.50
CA ILE A 102 7.15 -7.91 -38.34
C ILE A 102 7.60 -9.39 -38.35
N ASP A 103 7.86 -9.93 -39.54
CA ASP A 103 8.35 -11.30 -39.72
C ASP A 103 9.79 -11.45 -39.22
N ASP A 104 10.66 -10.49 -39.59
CA ASP A 104 12.04 -10.43 -39.13
C ASP A 104 12.10 -10.05 -37.63
N LEU A 105 11.22 -9.14 -37.18
CA LEU A 105 11.08 -8.82 -35.74
C LEU A 105 10.72 -10.08 -34.93
N TRP A 106 9.77 -10.89 -35.41
CA TRP A 106 9.36 -12.10 -34.70
C TRP A 106 10.52 -13.10 -34.60
N GLU A 107 11.32 -13.24 -35.66
CA GLU A 107 12.53 -14.07 -35.63
C GLU A 107 13.54 -13.55 -34.60
N PHE A 108 13.80 -12.24 -34.56
CA PHE A 108 14.60 -11.61 -33.50
C PHE A 108 14.07 -11.93 -32.10
N ILE A 109 12.77 -11.73 -31.85
CA ILE A 109 12.16 -11.99 -30.54
C ILE A 109 12.32 -13.45 -30.15
N SER A 110 12.16 -14.40 -31.08
CA SER A 110 12.31 -15.83 -30.81
C SER A 110 13.71 -16.24 -30.32
N LYS A 111 14.72 -15.39 -30.54
CA LYS A 111 16.11 -15.63 -30.14
C LYS A 111 16.51 -14.92 -28.85
N VAL A 112 15.78 -13.90 -28.42
CA VAL A 112 16.08 -13.12 -27.19
C VAL A 112 15.09 -13.35 -26.05
N ASP A 113 13.88 -13.85 -26.37
CA ASP A 113 12.81 -14.13 -25.42
C ASP A 113 12.44 -15.63 -25.41
N ASP A 114 12.76 -16.30 -24.31
CA ASP A 114 12.53 -17.75 -24.11
C ASP A 114 11.05 -18.13 -24.11
N THR A 115 10.15 -17.17 -23.88
CA THR A 115 8.68 -17.36 -23.86
C THR A 115 7.99 -16.41 -24.84
N HIS A 116 8.56 -16.31 -26.05
CA HIS A 116 8.11 -15.42 -27.10
C HIS A 116 6.64 -15.64 -27.53
N PRO A 117 5.93 -14.57 -27.93
CA PRO A 117 4.56 -14.69 -28.43
C PRO A 117 4.51 -15.39 -29.79
N SER A 118 3.33 -15.92 -30.14
CA SER A 118 3.05 -16.26 -31.53
C SER A 118 3.02 -14.98 -32.39
N LYS A 119 3.36 -15.10 -33.67
CA LYS A 119 3.31 -13.99 -34.64
C LYS A 119 1.95 -13.29 -34.70
N THR A 120 0.86 -14.06 -34.63
CA THR A 120 -0.52 -13.53 -34.59
C THR A 120 -0.75 -12.64 -33.38
N LYS A 121 -0.26 -13.08 -32.21
CA LYS A 121 -0.37 -12.32 -30.96
C LYS A 121 0.51 -11.06 -30.98
N LEU A 122 1.74 -11.16 -31.51
CA LEU A 122 2.64 -10.00 -31.67
C LEU A 122 2.03 -8.90 -32.55
N ARG A 123 1.30 -9.27 -33.60
CA ARG A 123 0.58 -8.32 -34.47
C ARG A 123 -0.59 -7.61 -33.81
N LYS A 124 -1.06 -8.09 -32.65
CA LYS A 124 -2.21 -7.55 -31.92
C LYS A 124 -1.79 -7.17 -30.51
N CYS A 125 -1.96 -8.07 -29.56
CA CYS A 125 -1.46 -7.93 -28.20
C CYS A 125 -1.23 -9.30 -27.58
N TYR A 126 -0.44 -9.32 -26.51
CA TYR A 126 -0.22 -10.52 -25.71
C TYR A 126 0.11 -10.19 -24.26
N SER A 127 -0.34 -11.05 -23.36
CA SER A 127 -0.03 -10.95 -21.95
C SER A 127 1.15 -11.82 -21.53
N VAL A 128 1.81 -11.40 -20.46
CA VAL A 128 2.93 -12.11 -19.83
C VAL A 128 2.61 -12.31 -18.36
N LYS A 129 2.83 -13.53 -17.89
CA LYS A 129 2.74 -13.86 -16.46
C LYS A 129 4.16 -13.96 -15.91
N ILE A 130 4.46 -13.15 -14.91
CA ILE A 130 5.72 -13.20 -14.18
C ILE A 130 5.46 -13.89 -12.84
N GLU A 131 6.32 -14.84 -12.49
CA GLU A 131 6.22 -15.56 -11.23
C GLU A 131 6.38 -14.59 -10.04
N GLY A 132 5.57 -14.77 -9.00
CA GLY A 132 5.56 -13.88 -7.84
C GLY A 132 4.98 -12.48 -8.08
N LEU A 133 4.52 -12.16 -9.30
CA LEU A 133 3.88 -10.89 -9.62
C LEU A 133 2.37 -11.05 -9.81
N GLU A 134 1.58 -10.36 -8.98
CA GLU A 134 0.13 -10.29 -9.14
C GLU A 134 -0.28 -9.49 -10.38
N THR A 135 0.38 -8.34 -10.60
CA THR A 135 0.15 -7.45 -11.75
C THR A 135 0.34 -8.19 -13.07
N LYS A 136 -0.60 -8.02 -14.00
CA LYS A 136 -0.49 -8.58 -15.36
C LYS A 136 0.11 -7.56 -16.31
N ILE A 137 0.99 -8.00 -17.21
CA ILE A 137 1.66 -7.10 -18.16
C ILE A 137 1.21 -7.49 -19.57
N ILE A 138 0.82 -6.49 -20.36
CA ILE A 138 0.25 -6.67 -21.69
C ILE A 138 1.06 -5.84 -22.67
N PHE A 139 1.63 -6.50 -23.67
CA PHE A 139 2.30 -5.86 -24.79
C PHE A 139 1.31 -5.69 -25.93
N VAL A 140 1.18 -4.46 -26.43
CA VAL A 140 0.18 -4.07 -27.42
C VAL A 140 0.91 -3.50 -28.63
N ASN A 141 0.56 -4.01 -29.82
CA ASN A 141 0.95 -3.40 -31.08
C ASN A 141 0.16 -2.10 -31.26
N SER A 142 0.84 -0.97 -31.15
CA SER A 142 0.27 0.35 -31.41
C SER A 142 0.44 0.81 -32.86
N CYS A 143 0.88 -0.06 -33.77
CA CYS A 143 1.14 0.23 -35.18
C CYS A 143 0.17 -0.55 -36.09
N GLU A 144 -1.07 -0.74 -35.65
CA GLU A 144 -2.03 -1.56 -36.40
C GLU A 144 -2.44 -0.91 -37.73
N GLY A 145 -2.55 -1.73 -38.78
CA GLY A 145 -3.05 -1.34 -40.09
C GLY A 145 -1.98 -0.73 -41.01
N ASP A 146 -2.43 -0.06 -42.07
CA ASP A 146 -1.55 0.48 -43.11
C ASP A 146 -0.94 1.85 -42.74
N GLN A 147 -1.39 2.47 -41.65
CA GLN A 147 -0.89 3.77 -41.16
C GLN A 147 0.00 3.58 -39.94
N TYR A 148 1.04 2.75 -40.07
CA TYR A 148 1.94 2.36 -38.98
C TYR A 148 2.70 3.51 -38.33
N GLU A 149 2.82 4.67 -38.98
CA GLU A 149 3.36 5.92 -38.43
C GLU A 149 2.42 6.61 -37.42
N LYS A 150 1.14 6.22 -37.38
CA LYS A 150 0.14 6.73 -36.45
C LYS A 150 -0.19 5.68 -35.41
N GLY A 151 -0.37 6.11 -34.17
CA GLY A 151 -0.82 5.24 -33.08
C GLY A 151 -2.19 4.61 -33.33
N CYS A 152 -2.25 3.31 -33.66
CA CYS A 152 -3.48 2.56 -33.87
C CYS A 152 -3.43 1.22 -33.11
N ILE A 153 -4.50 0.90 -32.37
CA ILE A 153 -4.60 -0.29 -31.52
C ILE A 153 -5.82 -1.12 -31.93
N ASP A 154 -5.65 -2.44 -31.98
CA ASP A 154 -6.77 -3.39 -32.11
C ASP A 154 -7.51 -3.44 -30.78
N PHE A 155 -8.42 -2.49 -30.58
CA PHE A 155 -9.12 -2.33 -29.31
C PHE A 155 -9.98 -3.54 -28.95
N ASP A 156 -10.47 -4.28 -29.94
CA ASP A 156 -11.31 -5.45 -29.69
C ASP A 156 -10.43 -6.61 -29.21
N ALA A 157 -9.24 -6.81 -29.80
CA ALA A 157 -8.25 -7.75 -29.27
C ALA A 157 -7.76 -7.36 -27.87
N LEU A 158 -7.49 -6.07 -27.64
CA LEU A 158 -7.07 -5.56 -26.34
C LEU A 158 -8.15 -5.80 -25.27
N GLU A 159 -9.41 -5.46 -25.56
CA GLU A 159 -10.51 -5.68 -24.62
C GLU A 159 -10.70 -7.17 -24.30
N GLN A 160 -10.61 -8.06 -25.29
CA GLN A 160 -10.68 -9.50 -25.04
C GLN A 160 -9.54 -10.00 -24.14
N GLU A 161 -8.31 -9.54 -24.37
CA GLU A 161 -7.17 -9.90 -23.52
C GLU A 161 -7.34 -9.36 -22.09
N LEU A 162 -7.83 -8.13 -21.94
CA LEU A 162 -8.14 -7.52 -20.64
C LEU A 162 -9.23 -8.30 -19.88
N ILE A 163 -10.27 -8.79 -20.58
CA ILE A 163 -11.31 -9.65 -20.01
C ILE A 163 -10.70 -10.98 -19.54
N ASN A 164 -9.89 -11.63 -20.37
CA ASN A 164 -9.25 -12.92 -20.05
C ASN A 164 -8.34 -12.84 -18.83
N LEU A 165 -7.70 -11.69 -18.61
CA LEU A 165 -6.86 -11.43 -17.45
C LEU A 165 -7.66 -11.10 -16.18
N GLY A 166 -8.99 -10.99 -16.25
CA GLY A 166 -9.87 -10.71 -15.12
C GLY A 166 -9.98 -9.22 -14.80
N GLN A 167 -11.19 -8.74 -14.57
CA GLN A 167 -11.48 -7.31 -14.44
C GLN A 167 -10.76 -6.65 -13.25
N ASP A 168 -10.76 -7.31 -12.08
CA ASP A 168 -10.20 -6.75 -10.83
C ASP A 168 -8.66 -6.88 -10.71
N ASN A 169 -7.99 -7.61 -11.61
CA ASN A 169 -6.54 -7.75 -11.56
C ASN A 169 -5.87 -6.46 -12.02
N LYS A 170 -4.79 -6.03 -11.34
CA LYS A 170 -4.05 -4.83 -11.77
C LYS A 170 -3.21 -5.13 -13.01
N LYS A 171 -3.15 -4.18 -13.93
CA LYS A 171 -2.54 -4.37 -15.25
C LYS A 171 -1.60 -3.24 -15.64
N ILE A 172 -0.54 -3.56 -16.36
CA ILE A 172 0.34 -2.61 -17.03
C ILE A 172 0.28 -2.89 -18.53
N ILE A 173 0.04 -1.84 -19.32
CA ILE A 173 0.09 -1.91 -20.78
C ILE A 173 1.47 -1.39 -21.22
N VAL A 174 2.06 -2.06 -22.21
CA VAL A 174 3.32 -1.67 -22.86
C VAL A 174 3.05 -1.54 -24.35
N LEU A 175 3.37 -0.39 -24.92
CA LEU A 175 3.14 -0.06 -26.32
C LEU A 175 4.23 0.89 -26.82
N HIS A 176 4.27 1.21 -28.11
CA HIS A 176 5.29 2.12 -28.65
C HIS A 176 4.82 3.57 -28.68
N HIS A 177 3.69 3.84 -29.34
CA HIS A 177 3.18 5.19 -29.57
C HIS A 177 2.59 5.88 -28.33
N THR A 178 2.81 7.17 -28.17
CA THR A 178 2.28 7.92 -27.01
C THR A 178 0.75 7.97 -26.96
N VAL A 179 0.17 8.13 -25.76
CA VAL A 179 -1.27 8.42 -25.60
C VAL A 179 -1.59 9.88 -25.93
N MET A 180 -0.65 10.79 -25.68
CA MET A 180 -0.82 12.24 -25.87
C MET A 180 0.42 12.84 -26.55
N SER A 181 0.20 13.78 -27.46
CA SER A 181 1.31 14.47 -28.10
C SER A 181 1.97 15.46 -27.16
N MET A 182 3.28 15.64 -27.33
CA MET A 182 4.03 16.75 -26.72
C MET A 182 4.40 17.86 -27.72
N PHE A 183 4.12 17.68 -29.02
CA PHE A 183 4.50 18.60 -30.08
C PHE A 183 3.31 18.88 -31.02
N GLU A 184 3.16 20.10 -31.52
CA GLU A 184 1.99 20.47 -32.33
C GLU A 184 1.82 19.64 -33.62
N GLU A 185 2.94 19.20 -34.22
CA GLU A 185 2.95 18.44 -35.48
C GLU A 185 3.14 16.93 -35.29
N ASP A 186 3.15 16.43 -34.06
CA ASP A 186 3.41 15.01 -33.78
C ASP A 186 2.17 14.14 -34.06
N SER A 187 2.35 13.21 -34.99
CA SER A 187 1.28 12.36 -35.54
C SER A 187 1.13 11.01 -34.83
N SER A 188 2.06 10.71 -33.93
CA SER A 188 2.18 9.46 -33.17
C SER A 188 1.10 9.17 -32.13
N PRO A 189 0.34 10.14 -31.58
CA PRO A 189 -0.62 9.82 -30.52
C PRO A 189 -1.64 8.75 -30.91
N ILE A 190 -1.99 7.89 -29.95
CA ILE A 190 -3.02 6.87 -30.12
C ILE A 190 -4.34 7.51 -30.62
N ARG A 191 -4.77 7.08 -31.80
CA ARG A 191 -6.07 7.42 -32.37
C ARG A 191 -7.17 6.80 -31.51
N ASN A 192 -8.18 7.60 -31.20
CA ASN A 192 -9.25 7.24 -30.27
C ASN A 192 -8.73 6.90 -28.85
N ALA A 193 -7.81 7.74 -28.33
CA ALA A 193 -7.33 7.66 -26.95
C ALA A 193 -8.47 7.59 -25.90
N ALA A 194 -9.65 8.15 -26.18
CA ALA A 194 -10.82 8.03 -25.32
C ALA A 194 -11.25 6.55 -25.11
N LYS A 195 -11.22 5.70 -26.16
CA LYS A 195 -11.49 4.26 -26.02
C LYS A 195 -10.43 3.58 -25.15
N LEU A 196 -9.16 3.97 -25.28
CA LEU A 196 -8.08 3.47 -24.41
C LEU A 196 -8.29 3.86 -22.94
N VAL A 197 -8.62 5.13 -22.66
CA VAL A 197 -8.90 5.61 -21.30
C VAL A 197 -10.08 4.87 -20.67
N ASN A 198 -11.15 4.62 -21.44
CA ASN A 198 -12.28 3.83 -20.95
C ASN A 198 -11.88 2.40 -20.58
N LEU A 199 -11.01 1.76 -21.37
CA LEU A 199 -10.49 0.42 -21.04
C LEU A 199 -9.55 0.46 -19.83
N ILE A 200 -8.73 1.49 -19.70
CA ILE A 200 -7.85 1.72 -18.53
C ILE A 200 -8.67 1.72 -17.25
N ASP A 201 -9.73 2.53 -17.20
CA ASP A 201 -10.61 2.63 -16.03
C ASP A 201 -11.40 1.35 -15.80
N LYS A 202 -11.99 0.77 -16.85
CA LYS A 202 -12.83 -0.44 -16.76
C LYS A 202 -12.09 -1.67 -16.25
N PHE A 203 -10.80 -1.80 -16.59
CA PHE A 203 -9.98 -2.99 -16.32
C PHE A 203 -8.80 -2.73 -15.37
N ASP A 204 -8.87 -1.67 -14.56
CA ASP A 204 -7.93 -1.44 -13.45
C ASP A 204 -6.45 -1.39 -13.89
N VAL A 205 -6.20 -0.78 -15.06
CA VAL A 205 -4.84 -0.57 -15.60
C VAL A 205 -4.15 0.53 -14.80
N ILE A 206 -3.03 0.22 -14.14
CA ILE A 206 -2.30 1.15 -13.26
C ILE A 206 -1.21 1.92 -13.99
N GLY A 207 -0.73 1.41 -15.13
CA GLY A 207 0.30 2.08 -15.91
C GLY A 207 0.28 1.72 -17.39
N VAL A 208 0.73 2.66 -18.21
CA VAL A 208 1.02 2.50 -19.64
C VAL A 208 2.47 2.92 -19.86
N LEU A 209 3.32 1.98 -20.27
CA LEU A 209 4.70 2.24 -20.66
C LEU A 209 4.75 2.47 -22.17
N HIS A 210 5.36 3.57 -22.60
CA HIS A 210 5.49 3.87 -24.03
C HIS A 210 6.85 4.48 -24.42
N GLY A 211 7.16 4.48 -25.71
CA GLY A 211 8.33 5.11 -26.31
C GLY A 211 7.98 6.30 -27.19
N HIS A 212 8.66 6.42 -28.33
CA HIS A 212 8.42 7.32 -29.46
C HIS A 212 8.73 8.80 -29.21
N ILE A 213 8.12 9.43 -28.20
CA ILE A 213 8.16 10.91 -28.07
C ILE A 213 9.39 11.49 -27.34
N HIS A 214 10.46 10.72 -27.12
CA HIS A 214 11.69 11.20 -26.46
C HIS A 214 11.48 11.93 -25.10
N GLY A 215 10.30 11.76 -24.50
CA GLY A 215 9.83 12.48 -23.32
C GLY A 215 10.15 11.75 -22.03
N ARG A 216 10.33 12.53 -20.96
CA ARG A 216 10.60 12.05 -19.59
C ARG A 216 9.47 12.40 -18.61
N GLU A 217 8.29 12.75 -19.13
CA GLU A 217 7.16 13.16 -18.30
C GLU A 217 6.29 11.96 -17.93
N ILE A 218 5.69 12.04 -16.74
CA ILE A 218 4.67 11.09 -16.27
C ILE A 218 3.35 11.85 -16.17
N LEU A 219 2.34 11.35 -16.87
CA LEU A 219 0.99 11.88 -16.82
C LEU A 219 0.08 10.91 -16.07
N SER A 220 -0.92 11.43 -15.36
CA SER A 220 -1.99 10.62 -14.78
C SER A 220 -3.26 10.76 -15.62
N LEU A 221 -3.82 9.63 -16.07
CA LEU A 221 -5.04 9.58 -16.87
C LEU A 221 -6.11 8.70 -16.22
N GLY A 222 -7.38 9.02 -16.45
CA GLY A 222 -8.52 8.24 -15.99
C GLY A 222 -8.91 8.45 -14.53
N GLN A 223 -10.02 7.85 -14.13
CA GLN A 223 -10.51 7.84 -12.75
C GLN A 223 -9.57 7.06 -11.82
N ASN A 224 -8.91 6.02 -12.35
CA ASN A 224 -7.95 5.22 -11.59
C ASN A 224 -6.55 5.83 -11.48
N GLN A 225 -6.34 7.04 -12.04
CA GLN A 225 -5.05 7.76 -12.04
C GLN A 225 -3.90 6.94 -12.64
N CYS A 226 -4.18 6.16 -13.68
CA CYS A 226 -3.19 5.37 -14.42
C CYS A 226 -2.00 6.23 -14.85
N LYS A 227 -0.78 5.75 -14.54
CA LYS A 227 0.46 6.43 -14.91
C LYS A 227 0.83 6.16 -16.36
N ILE A 228 0.92 7.20 -17.18
CA ILE A 228 1.48 7.13 -18.53
C ILE A 228 2.96 7.48 -18.43
N ILE A 229 3.82 6.49 -18.62
CA ILE A 229 5.26 6.58 -18.38
C ILE A 229 5.97 6.48 -19.74
N GLY A 230 6.40 7.64 -20.23
CA GLY A 230 7.26 7.73 -21.40
C GLY A 230 8.71 7.41 -21.05
N THR A 231 9.41 6.81 -22.00
CA THR A 231 10.88 6.86 -22.03
C THR A 231 11.31 7.52 -23.32
N GLY A 232 12.50 8.12 -23.35
CA GLY A 232 13.07 8.54 -24.61
C GLY A 232 14.02 7.52 -25.19
N ALA A 233 14.59 7.86 -26.35
CA ALA A 233 15.45 6.92 -27.05
C ALA A 233 16.63 6.47 -26.23
N LEU A 234 16.82 5.15 -26.17
CA LEU A 234 18.02 4.56 -25.62
C LEU A 234 19.24 4.98 -26.44
N LEU A 235 19.10 5.07 -27.76
CA LEU A 235 20.19 5.43 -28.67
C LEU A 235 19.84 6.75 -29.37
N SER A 236 20.11 7.87 -28.71
CA SER A 236 19.91 9.19 -29.31
C SER A 236 20.86 9.40 -30.48
N ARG A 237 20.31 9.86 -31.62
CA ARG A 237 21.04 10.06 -32.88
C ARG A 237 20.72 11.44 -33.44
N ASN A 238 21.74 12.12 -33.98
CA ASN A 238 21.64 13.39 -34.72
C ASN A 238 20.90 14.55 -34.03
N ASN A 239 20.75 14.53 -32.71
CA ASN A 239 20.18 15.65 -31.97
C ASN A 239 21.10 16.05 -30.82
N PRO A 240 21.82 17.18 -30.90
CA PRO A 240 22.76 17.60 -29.87
C PRO A 240 22.09 17.94 -28.53
N ASN A 241 20.76 18.07 -28.50
CA ASN A 241 19.99 18.42 -27.31
C ASN A 241 19.20 17.24 -26.73
N VAL A 242 19.26 16.06 -27.34
CA VAL A 242 18.59 14.85 -26.85
C VAL A 242 19.65 13.82 -26.47
N ASN A 243 19.58 13.38 -25.22
CA ASN A 243 20.50 12.40 -24.66
C ASN A 243 19.89 11.01 -24.68
N SER A 244 20.73 9.99 -24.84
CA SER A 244 20.35 8.60 -24.65
C SER A 244 19.78 8.38 -23.25
N GLN A 245 18.67 7.67 -23.13
CA GLN A 245 18.04 7.44 -21.84
C GLN A 245 17.18 6.17 -21.79
N PHE A 246 16.94 5.67 -20.58
CA PHE A 246 16.00 4.58 -20.29
C PHE A 246 15.41 4.78 -18.89
N ASN A 247 14.39 4.00 -18.52
CA ASN A 247 13.84 4.05 -17.16
C ASN A 247 14.13 2.76 -16.39
N ILE A 248 14.41 2.89 -15.09
CA ILE A 248 14.38 1.81 -14.08
C ILE A 248 13.17 2.06 -13.19
N ILE A 249 12.22 1.13 -13.20
CA ILE A 249 10.95 1.24 -12.51
C ILE A 249 10.86 0.16 -11.43
N GLU A 250 10.65 0.56 -10.18
CA GLU A 250 10.41 -0.36 -9.07
C GLU A 250 8.90 -0.55 -8.86
N LEU A 251 8.44 -1.81 -8.95
CA LEU A 251 7.04 -2.20 -8.76
C LEU A 251 6.91 -3.17 -7.59
N LYS A 252 6.12 -2.78 -6.58
CA LYS A 252 5.82 -3.62 -5.41
C LYS A 252 4.35 -3.55 -5.06
N ASN A 253 3.69 -4.69 -4.87
CA ASN A 253 2.26 -4.81 -4.56
C ASN A 253 1.36 -3.90 -5.44
N ASN A 254 1.57 -3.90 -6.76
CA ASN A 254 0.84 -3.07 -7.73
C ASN A 254 1.08 -1.55 -7.62
N ILE A 255 2.13 -1.11 -6.89
CA ILE A 255 2.48 0.30 -6.70
C ILE A 255 3.84 0.59 -7.34
N PHE A 256 3.88 1.65 -8.15
CA PHE A 256 5.12 2.24 -8.65
C PHE A 256 5.82 3.01 -7.53
N LEU A 257 6.81 2.39 -6.89
CA LEU A 257 7.55 3.00 -5.79
C LEU A 257 8.53 4.05 -6.27
N LYS A 258 9.27 3.70 -7.32
CA LYS A 258 10.33 4.53 -7.88
C LYS A 258 10.31 4.45 -9.40
N ILE A 259 10.47 5.59 -10.07
CA ILE A 259 10.59 5.64 -11.53
C ILE A 259 11.81 6.49 -11.84
N LEU A 260 12.96 5.84 -11.94
CA LEU A 260 14.23 6.50 -12.26
C LEU A 260 14.33 6.65 -13.77
N ASN A 261 14.45 7.87 -14.26
CA ASN A 261 14.94 8.13 -15.61
C ASN A 261 16.45 8.28 -15.57
N CYS A 262 17.13 7.45 -16.35
CA CYS A 262 18.58 7.36 -16.42
C CYS A 262 19.02 7.96 -17.74
N ARG A 263 19.50 9.20 -17.71
CA ARG A 263 19.90 9.95 -18.90
C ARG A 263 21.42 10.01 -19.01
N TYR A 264 21.96 9.54 -20.13
CA TYR A 264 23.38 9.53 -20.39
C TYR A 264 23.84 10.85 -21.03
N ILE A 265 24.70 11.58 -20.32
CA ILE A 265 25.30 12.84 -20.73
C ILE A 265 26.73 12.55 -21.21
N ALA A 266 26.95 12.58 -22.52
CA ALA A 266 28.23 12.16 -23.13
C ALA A 266 29.44 13.01 -22.71
N ASP A 267 29.21 14.27 -22.36
CA ASP A 267 30.19 15.22 -21.84
C ASP A 267 30.22 15.31 -20.30
N GLY A 268 29.49 14.44 -19.60
CA GLY A 268 29.39 14.42 -18.12
C GLY A 268 30.65 13.96 -17.38
N GLY A 269 31.74 13.63 -18.08
CA GLY A 269 33.01 13.24 -17.47
C GLY A 269 32.96 11.85 -16.82
N ASN A 270 33.40 11.75 -15.55
CA ASN A 270 33.52 10.47 -14.82
C ASN A 270 32.17 9.90 -14.35
N ASP A 271 31.14 10.73 -14.24
CA ASP A 271 29.78 10.32 -13.91
C ASP A 271 28.81 10.81 -14.98
N PRO A 272 28.68 10.06 -16.09
CA PRO A 272 27.89 10.49 -17.23
C PRO A 272 26.38 10.28 -17.03
N TRP A 273 25.93 9.77 -15.87
CA TRP A 273 24.52 9.46 -15.64
C TRP A 273 23.83 10.57 -14.85
N ASP A 274 22.88 11.24 -15.50
CA ASP A 274 21.91 12.10 -14.82
C ASP A 274 20.67 11.27 -14.48
N ILE A 275 20.55 10.91 -13.20
CA ILE A 275 19.48 10.06 -12.68
C ILE A 275 18.45 10.93 -11.98
N LYS A 276 17.23 10.94 -12.50
CA LYS A 276 16.11 11.68 -11.90
C LYS A 276 14.98 10.74 -11.53
N ASP A 277 14.51 10.83 -10.30
CA ASP A 277 13.22 10.22 -9.94
C ASP A 277 12.09 11.05 -10.55
N LEU A 278 11.37 10.44 -11.49
CA LEU A 278 10.23 11.05 -12.16
C LEU A 278 8.94 10.88 -11.36
N ASN A 279 8.96 10.12 -10.27
CA ASN A 279 7.80 9.89 -9.41
C ASN A 279 7.49 11.14 -8.55
N ASN A 280 7.20 12.27 -9.20
CA ASN A 280 6.74 13.51 -8.58
C ASN A 280 5.24 13.48 -8.22
N CYS A 281 4.51 12.44 -8.61
CA CYS A 281 3.13 12.26 -8.22
C CYS A 281 3.08 11.67 -6.83
N GLU A 282 2.69 12.49 -5.84
CA GLU A 282 2.16 12.03 -4.57
C GLU A 282 1.22 10.85 -4.86
N ILE A 283 1.52 9.69 -4.28
CA ILE A 283 0.62 8.55 -4.38
C ILE A 283 -0.74 9.02 -3.91
N SER A 284 -1.73 8.90 -4.79
CA SER A 284 -3.09 9.29 -4.45
C SER A 284 -3.53 8.41 -3.28
N ASN A 285 -3.55 8.98 -2.08
CA ASN A 285 -4.00 8.28 -0.87
C ASN A 285 -5.53 8.23 -0.83
N ILE A 286 -6.17 8.12 -2.01
CA ILE A 286 -7.62 8.04 -2.20
C ILE A 286 -7.99 6.59 -2.55
N PHE A 287 -8.70 5.93 -1.66
CA PHE A 287 -9.12 4.55 -1.75
C PHE A 287 -10.63 4.49 -1.98
N SER A 288 -11.04 4.41 -3.24
CA SER A 288 -12.46 4.38 -3.62
C SER A 288 -12.95 2.99 -4.04
N GLY A 289 -14.24 2.73 -3.80
CA GLY A 289 -14.91 1.48 -4.22
C GLY A 289 -16.40 1.46 -3.89
N ASN A 290 -17.10 0.42 -4.35
CA ASN A 290 -18.50 0.15 -4.03
C ASN A 290 -18.69 -0.76 -2.80
N THR A 291 -17.59 -1.26 -2.24
CA THR A 291 -17.54 -2.14 -1.06
C THR A 291 -16.39 -1.71 -0.16
N PHE A 292 -16.57 -1.74 1.15
CA PHE A 292 -15.51 -1.48 2.12
C PHE A 292 -14.38 -2.48 1.94
N SER A 293 -14.68 -3.77 1.77
CA SER A 293 -13.68 -4.83 1.70
C SER A 293 -12.66 -4.63 0.56
N LYS A 294 -13.09 -4.17 -0.62
CA LYS A 294 -12.19 -3.82 -1.74
C LYS A 294 -11.35 -2.58 -1.43
N ALA A 295 -11.94 -1.51 -0.89
CA ALA A 295 -11.22 -0.27 -0.59
C ALA A 295 -10.19 -0.48 0.54
N TYR A 296 -10.57 -1.24 1.57
CA TYR A 296 -9.72 -1.64 2.69
C TYR A 296 -8.50 -2.45 2.23
N ARG A 297 -8.67 -3.44 1.34
CA ARG A 297 -7.54 -4.21 0.81
C ARG A 297 -6.52 -3.33 0.09
N LYS A 298 -6.99 -2.41 -0.78
CA LYS A 298 -6.11 -1.44 -1.46
C LYS A 298 -5.32 -0.57 -0.46
N LEU A 299 -5.97 -0.11 0.61
CA LEU A 299 -5.31 0.64 1.68
C LEU A 299 -4.25 -0.22 2.39
N MET A 300 -4.57 -1.46 2.74
CA MET A 300 -3.62 -2.36 3.41
C MET A 300 -2.43 -2.74 2.53
N ASP A 301 -2.65 -2.98 1.23
CA ASP A 301 -1.57 -3.25 0.27
C ASP A 301 -0.60 -2.07 0.18
N THR A 302 -1.15 -0.85 0.21
CA THR A 302 -0.35 0.37 0.27
C THR A 302 0.43 0.48 1.58
N LEU A 303 -0.23 0.24 2.72
CA LEU A 303 0.41 0.32 4.04
C LEU A 303 1.46 -0.76 4.30
N ASN A 304 1.36 -1.90 3.63
CA ASN A 304 2.38 -2.96 3.65
C ASN A 304 3.66 -2.57 2.89
N VAL A 305 3.59 -1.54 2.04
CA VAL A 305 4.73 -1.03 1.27
C VAL A 305 5.24 0.29 1.84
N MET A 306 4.35 1.18 2.27
CA MET A 306 4.69 2.47 2.86
C MET A 306 3.80 2.80 4.05
N THR A 307 4.42 3.16 5.18
CA THR A 307 3.70 3.62 6.36
C THR A 307 4.60 4.58 7.13
N PRO A 308 4.09 5.73 7.63
CA PRO A 308 2.71 6.21 7.51
C PRO A 308 2.39 6.81 6.14
N ILE A 309 1.11 6.90 5.80
CA ILE A 309 0.61 7.74 4.69
C ILE A 309 -0.14 8.96 5.23
N TYR A 310 -0.09 10.06 4.50
CA TYR A 310 -0.72 11.33 4.89
C TYR A 310 -1.88 11.69 3.98
N ASN A 311 -2.86 12.43 4.50
CA ASN A 311 -4.05 12.89 3.77
C ASN A 311 -4.81 11.74 3.09
N MET A 312 -5.00 10.63 3.82
CA MET A 312 -5.76 9.49 3.32
C MET A 312 -7.24 9.82 3.23
N ARG A 313 -7.89 9.35 2.16
CA ARG A 313 -9.33 9.38 1.98
C ARG A 313 -9.82 8.03 1.48
N MET A 314 -10.83 7.46 2.14
CA MET A 314 -11.58 6.30 1.67
C MET A 314 -12.97 6.75 1.26
N GLU A 315 -13.42 6.36 0.06
CA GLU A 315 -14.72 6.75 -0.50
C GLU A 315 -15.54 5.53 -0.91
N LEU A 316 -16.70 5.36 -0.29
CA LEU A 316 -17.64 4.28 -0.58
C LEU A 316 -18.94 4.86 -1.13
N LYS A 317 -19.38 4.38 -2.29
CA LYS A 317 -20.67 4.75 -2.90
C LYS A 317 -21.43 3.48 -3.25
N THR A 318 -22.52 3.22 -2.52
CA THR A 318 -23.23 1.93 -2.59
C THR A 318 -24.65 2.04 -2.03
N THR A 319 -25.45 0.98 -2.14
CA THR A 319 -26.72 0.89 -1.40
C THR A 319 -26.45 0.52 0.06
N TYR A 320 -27.31 0.94 0.99
CA TYR A 320 -27.15 0.58 2.41
C TYR A 320 -27.14 -0.95 2.61
N ARG A 321 -27.98 -1.67 1.86
CA ARG A 321 -28.03 -3.13 1.91
C ARG A 321 -26.70 -3.76 1.51
N GLU A 322 -26.13 -3.37 0.37
CA GLU A 322 -24.84 -3.91 -0.10
C GLU A 322 -23.69 -3.54 0.84
N PHE A 323 -23.74 -2.34 1.44
CA PHE A 323 -22.78 -1.95 2.47
C PHE A 323 -22.83 -2.89 3.69
N ALA A 324 -24.02 -3.12 4.25
CA ALA A 324 -24.19 -3.98 5.41
C ALA A 324 -23.79 -5.44 5.10
N GLU A 325 -24.22 -5.97 3.95
CA GLU A 325 -23.86 -7.32 3.49
C GLU A 325 -22.34 -7.49 3.27
N ASP A 326 -21.65 -6.47 2.72
CA ASP A 326 -20.19 -6.50 2.55
C ASP A 326 -19.47 -6.56 3.90
N LEU A 327 -19.90 -5.76 4.89
CA LEU A 327 -19.30 -5.79 6.23
C LEU A 327 -19.54 -7.12 6.94
N GLU A 328 -20.77 -7.65 6.90
CA GLU A 328 -21.09 -8.94 7.53
C GLU A 328 -20.26 -10.07 6.94
N LYS A 329 -20.10 -10.10 5.61
CA LYS A 329 -19.26 -11.09 4.93
C LYS A 329 -17.78 -10.89 5.24
N PHE A 330 -17.31 -9.66 5.24
CA PHE A 330 -15.89 -9.34 5.47
C PHE A 330 -15.45 -9.66 6.90
N PHE A 331 -16.33 -9.47 7.89
CA PHE A 331 -16.04 -9.69 9.31
C PHE A 331 -16.59 -11.01 9.87
N TYR A 332 -17.13 -11.91 9.05
CA TYR A 332 -17.78 -13.15 9.51
C TYR A 332 -16.89 -14.00 10.44
N GLU A 333 -15.61 -14.16 10.08
CA GLU A 333 -14.61 -14.88 10.89
C GLU A 333 -13.51 -13.97 11.46
N ASP A 334 -13.47 -12.70 11.06
CA ASP A 334 -12.46 -11.75 11.50
C ASP A 334 -12.88 -11.11 12.82
N LYS A 335 -12.08 -11.34 13.86
CA LYS A 335 -12.28 -10.81 15.20
C LYS A 335 -10.97 -10.24 15.73
N LEU A 336 -11.07 -9.22 16.57
CA LEU A 336 -9.92 -8.73 17.33
C LEU A 336 -9.65 -9.71 18.47
N LYS A 337 -8.46 -10.32 18.50
CA LYS A 337 -8.02 -11.23 19.56
C LYS A 337 -6.96 -10.57 20.42
N ILE A 338 -7.15 -10.59 21.73
CA ILE A 338 -6.19 -10.09 22.71
C ILE A 338 -6.15 -11.09 23.86
N GLY A 339 -5.00 -11.76 24.05
CA GLY A 339 -4.93 -12.93 24.92
C GLY A 339 -5.94 -13.99 24.48
N ASP A 340 -6.79 -14.43 25.40
CA ASP A 340 -7.83 -15.43 25.11
C ASP A 340 -9.21 -14.80 24.85
N LYS A 341 -9.30 -13.46 24.81
CA LYS A 341 -10.54 -12.72 24.53
C LYS A 341 -10.67 -12.47 23.02
N GLU A 342 -11.87 -12.69 22.50
CA GLU A 342 -12.24 -12.36 21.12
C GLU A 342 -13.35 -11.30 21.09
N TRP A 343 -13.15 -10.26 20.28
CA TRP A 343 -14.09 -9.16 20.14
C TRP A 343 -14.61 -9.06 18.71
N SER A 344 -15.93 -9.00 18.58
CA SER A 344 -16.61 -8.66 17.33
C SER A 344 -16.42 -7.17 17.02
N TYR A 345 -16.02 -6.82 15.80
CA TYR A 345 -15.91 -5.41 15.39
C TYR A 345 -17.26 -4.68 15.45
N PHE A 346 -18.38 -5.39 15.23
CA PHE A 346 -19.71 -4.81 15.37
C PHE A 346 -20.04 -4.46 16.83
N ASP A 347 -19.60 -5.28 17.79
CA ASP A 347 -19.84 -4.99 19.21
C ASP A 347 -18.90 -3.89 19.71
N LEU A 348 -17.64 -3.89 19.26
CA LEU A 348 -16.72 -2.77 19.49
C LEU A 348 -17.29 -1.46 18.94
N GLY A 349 -17.87 -1.45 17.73
CA GLY A 349 -18.52 -0.27 17.17
C GLY A 349 -19.65 0.28 18.05
N LYS A 350 -20.40 -0.59 18.74
CA LYS A 350 -21.42 -0.17 19.72
C LYS A 350 -20.80 0.44 20.96
N LEU A 351 -19.75 -0.19 21.52
CA LEU A 351 -19.03 0.31 22.70
C LEU A 351 -18.43 1.70 22.42
N TRP A 352 -17.86 1.89 21.23
CA TRP A 352 -17.29 3.16 20.80
C TRP A 352 -18.34 4.28 20.65
N GLN A 353 -19.60 3.94 20.37
CA GLN A 353 -20.72 4.87 20.23
C GLN A 353 -21.61 4.98 21.49
N ALA A 354 -21.25 4.33 22.60
CA ALA A 354 -22.03 4.40 23.83
C ALA A 354 -21.98 5.82 24.46
N ASP A 355 -23.07 6.22 25.11
CA ASP A 355 -23.20 7.55 25.73
C ASP A 355 -22.28 7.77 26.95
N GLU A 356 -21.81 6.69 27.55
CA GLU A 356 -20.87 6.67 28.67
C GLU A 356 -19.68 5.80 28.29
N VAL A 357 -18.52 6.07 28.92
CA VAL A 357 -17.29 5.30 28.65
C VAL A 357 -17.47 3.89 29.22
N PRO A 358 -17.43 2.84 28.39
CA PRO A 358 -17.54 1.45 28.86
C PRO A 358 -16.34 1.06 29.73
N ASP A 359 -16.53 0.08 30.62
CA ASP A 359 -15.49 -0.41 31.52
C ASP A 359 -14.27 -0.93 30.74
N GLU A 360 -14.50 -1.49 29.56
CA GLU A 360 -13.49 -2.07 28.67
C GLU A 360 -12.58 -1.03 28.01
N LEU A 361 -12.99 0.24 27.89
CA LEU A 361 -12.30 1.26 27.11
C LEU A 361 -11.77 2.40 27.97
N TYR A 362 -10.61 2.98 27.60
CA TYR A 362 -10.10 4.19 28.25
C TYR A 362 -10.96 5.43 27.97
N PHE A 363 -11.54 5.49 26.77
CA PHE A 363 -12.52 6.47 26.33
C PHE A 363 -13.28 5.89 25.14
N ASN A 364 -14.39 6.51 24.77
CA ASN A 364 -15.13 6.19 23.55
C ASN A 364 -15.57 7.48 22.84
N HIS A 365 -16.14 7.40 21.64
CA HIS A 365 -16.60 8.58 20.90
C HIS A 365 -17.96 9.10 21.37
N GLY A 366 -18.90 8.19 21.68
CA GLY A 366 -20.27 8.56 22.05
C GLY A 366 -20.35 9.47 23.28
N SER A 367 -19.49 9.28 24.27
CA SER A 367 -19.43 10.14 25.46
C SER A 367 -19.05 11.59 25.16
N TYR A 368 -18.36 11.87 24.04
CA TYR A 368 -18.06 13.24 23.61
C TYR A 368 -19.22 13.90 22.86
N TYR A 369 -20.16 13.11 22.34
CA TYR A 369 -21.31 13.63 21.60
C TYR A 369 -22.48 14.01 22.51
N LYS A 370 -22.55 13.39 23.70
CA LYS A 370 -23.61 13.62 24.67
C LYS A 370 -23.51 15.02 25.25
N MET A 371 -24.62 15.77 25.18
CA MET A 371 -24.75 17.10 25.75
C MET A 371 -25.99 17.14 26.65
N GLY A 372 -25.76 17.10 27.97
CA GLY A 372 -26.83 16.92 28.95
C GLY A 372 -27.55 15.59 28.73
N GLU A 373 -28.87 15.64 28.53
CA GLU A 373 -29.71 14.46 28.27
C GLU A 373 -29.81 14.09 26.79
N THR A 374 -29.21 14.87 25.88
CA THR A 374 -29.29 14.61 24.43
C THR A 374 -28.08 13.82 23.97
N SER A 375 -28.31 12.60 23.48
CA SER A 375 -27.26 11.79 22.83
C SER A 375 -26.89 12.37 21.46
N GLY A 376 -25.72 11.99 20.95
CA GLY A 376 -25.29 12.40 19.61
C GLY A 376 -26.24 11.92 18.51
N ILE A 377 -26.75 10.70 18.64
CA ILE A 377 -27.65 10.12 17.64
C ILE A 377 -29.02 10.79 17.64
N ASP A 378 -29.57 11.14 18.80
CA ASP A 378 -30.84 11.85 18.90
C ASP A 378 -30.76 13.23 18.22
N TYR A 379 -29.65 13.94 18.43
CA TYR A 379 -29.40 15.19 17.72
C TYR A 379 -29.40 15.01 16.19
N VAL A 380 -28.70 13.99 15.68
CA VAL A 380 -28.62 13.73 14.23
C VAL A 380 -30.00 13.38 13.65
N VAL A 381 -30.77 12.51 14.33
CA VAL A 381 -32.13 12.13 13.94
C VAL A 381 -33.03 13.36 13.82
N GLU A 382 -33.09 14.18 14.87
CA GLU A 382 -33.96 15.36 14.90
C GLU A 382 -33.52 16.41 13.87
N ALA A 383 -32.21 16.60 13.70
CA ALA A 383 -31.67 17.53 12.71
C ALA A 383 -31.97 17.07 11.27
N LEU A 384 -31.85 15.77 10.97
CA LEU A 384 -32.18 15.21 9.66
C LEU A 384 -33.68 15.27 9.34
N LYS A 385 -34.55 15.07 10.34
CA LYS A 385 -36.01 15.24 10.17
C LYS A 385 -36.37 16.70 9.86
N LYS A 386 -35.74 17.65 10.56
CA LYS A 386 -36.07 19.08 10.44
C LYS A 386 -35.44 19.76 9.23
N LYS A 387 -34.15 19.51 8.97
CA LYS A 387 -33.39 20.14 7.88
C LYS A 387 -32.33 19.18 7.32
N PRO A 388 -32.74 18.19 6.49
CA PRO A 388 -31.85 17.13 6.00
C PRO A 388 -30.61 17.62 5.23
N THR A 389 -30.69 18.79 4.60
CA THR A 389 -29.60 19.42 3.83
C THR A 389 -28.74 20.38 4.67
N SER A 390 -28.92 20.40 5.99
CA SER A 390 -28.16 21.27 6.88
C SER A 390 -26.68 20.87 6.89
N ASN A 391 -25.79 21.84 6.66
CA ASN A 391 -24.35 21.67 6.83
C ASN A 391 -23.90 21.66 8.31
N ARG A 392 -24.84 21.69 9.26
CA ARG A 392 -24.57 21.73 10.71
C ARG A 392 -24.78 20.40 11.43
N ILE A 393 -25.14 19.34 10.72
CA ILE A 393 -25.36 18.01 11.32
C ILE A 393 -23.99 17.35 11.51
N VAL A 394 -23.26 17.79 12.52
CA VAL A 394 -21.90 17.37 12.83
C VAL A 394 -21.79 17.00 14.31
N LEU A 395 -21.09 15.91 14.59
CA LEU A 395 -20.73 15.43 15.92
C LEU A 395 -19.20 15.59 16.09
N PRO A 396 -18.72 16.71 16.64
CA PRO A 396 -17.32 16.90 16.97
C PRO A 396 -16.97 16.17 18.27
N THR A 397 -15.74 15.68 18.39
CA THR A 397 -15.24 15.03 19.62
C THR A 397 -14.42 15.97 20.51
N TYR A 398 -13.95 17.10 20.00
CA TYR A 398 -13.15 18.05 20.76
C TYR A 398 -13.24 19.47 20.20
N ASN A 399 -12.91 20.45 21.05
CA ASN A 399 -12.73 21.85 20.70
C ASN A 399 -11.33 22.35 21.10
N MET A 400 -11.04 23.65 20.94
CA MET A 400 -9.72 24.21 21.28
C MET A 400 -9.36 24.06 22.77
N GLU A 401 -10.34 24.13 23.67
CA GLU A 401 -10.11 23.93 25.10
C GLU A 401 -9.68 22.49 25.39
N ASN A 402 -10.33 21.50 24.76
CA ASN A 402 -9.91 20.10 24.88
C ASN A 402 -8.49 19.88 24.33
N ILE A 403 -8.14 20.51 23.20
CA ILE A 403 -6.79 20.45 22.64
C ILE A 403 -5.77 20.99 23.64
N MET A 404 -6.00 22.20 24.18
CA MET A 404 -5.08 22.79 25.17
C MET A 404 -4.94 21.91 26.41
N LYS A 405 -6.04 21.34 26.92
CA LYS A 405 -6.04 20.41 28.07
C LYS A 405 -5.35 19.07 27.79
N SER A 406 -5.26 18.66 26.53
CA SER A 406 -4.59 17.43 26.13
C SER A 406 -3.06 17.57 26.06
N LEU A 407 -2.54 18.80 25.94
CA LEU A 407 -1.09 19.07 25.95
C LEU A 407 -0.43 18.77 27.31
N ASP A 408 -1.23 18.64 28.37
CA ASP A 408 -0.74 18.30 29.71
C ASP A 408 -0.69 16.76 29.95
N ASP A 409 -0.87 15.94 28.91
CA ASP A 409 -0.87 14.46 28.89
C ASP A 409 -1.87 13.76 29.85
N LYS A 410 -2.68 14.52 30.58
CA LYS A 410 -3.69 14.00 31.51
C LYS A 410 -5.02 13.66 30.84
N ASN A 411 -5.27 14.22 29.65
CA ASN A 411 -6.54 14.06 28.93
C ASN A 411 -6.28 13.50 27.54
N TYR A 412 -6.99 12.43 27.19
CA TYR A 412 -6.93 11.85 25.86
C TYR A 412 -7.64 12.74 24.86
N LEU A 413 -6.97 13.05 23.75
CA LEU A 413 -7.59 13.72 22.61
C LEU A 413 -7.98 12.67 21.58
N PRO A 414 -9.28 12.38 21.37
CA PRO A 414 -9.73 11.39 20.40
C PRO A 414 -9.12 11.62 19.02
N SER A 415 -8.75 10.54 18.34
CA SER A 415 -8.18 10.63 17.00
C SER A 415 -9.23 11.04 15.97
N LEU A 416 -10.47 10.59 16.15
CA LEU A 416 -11.64 11.10 15.45
C LEU A 416 -11.85 12.57 15.82
N ALA A 417 -11.94 13.46 14.83
CA ALA A 417 -12.21 14.88 15.00
C ALA A 417 -13.72 15.17 14.93
N SER A 418 -14.37 14.59 13.92
CA SER A 418 -15.81 14.77 13.72
C SER A 418 -16.38 13.69 12.82
N ILE A 419 -17.67 13.41 13.01
CA ILE A 419 -18.51 12.74 12.01
C ILE A 419 -19.65 13.67 11.59
N GLN A 420 -19.85 13.83 10.29
CA GLN A 420 -20.84 14.73 9.71
C GLN A 420 -21.83 13.95 8.85
N PHE A 421 -23.09 14.37 8.89
CA PHE A 421 -24.18 13.79 8.12
C PHE A 421 -24.79 14.83 7.19
N GLY A 422 -25.31 14.36 6.06
CA GLY A 422 -26.17 15.13 5.17
C GLY A 422 -27.06 14.20 4.37
N LYS A 423 -28.26 14.64 4.03
CA LYS A 423 -29.19 13.85 3.24
C LYS A 423 -29.68 14.64 2.03
N HIS A 424 -29.59 14.01 0.86
CA HIS A 424 -30.11 14.52 -0.40
C HIS A 424 -30.98 13.45 -1.03
N GLU A 425 -32.30 13.70 -1.12
CA GLU A 425 -33.28 12.73 -1.62
C GLU A 425 -33.15 11.37 -0.91
N THR A 426 -32.88 10.28 -1.63
CA THR A 426 -32.69 8.92 -1.10
C THR A 426 -31.25 8.59 -0.72
N LYS A 427 -30.32 9.56 -0.84
CA LYS A 427 -28.90 9.39 -0.50
C LYS A 427 -28.58 10.01 0.85
N LEU A 428 -27.98 9.22 1.73
CA LEU A 428 -27.34 9.71 2.95
C LEU A 428 -25.83 9.82 2.73
N ILE A 429 -25.24 10.94 3.15
CA ILE A 429 -23.81 11.23 3.07
C ILE A 429 -23.28 11.24 4.50
N VAL A 430 -22.23 10.47 4.74
CA VAL A 430 -21.52 10.39 6.02
C VAL A 430 -20.06 10.71 5.78
N HIS A 431 -19.52 11.70 6.50
CA HIS A 431 -18.10 12.06 6.43
C HIS A 431 -17.48 11.97 7.82
N MET A 432 -16.59 10.99 8.00
CA MET A 432 -15.77 10.82 9.20
C MET A 432 -14.38 11.43 8.96
N HIS A 433 -13.92 12.29 9.85
CA HIS A 433 -12.61 12.94 9.75
C HIS A 433 -11.77 12.64 11.00
N LEU A 434 -10.59 12.05 10.80
CA LEU A 434 -9.64 11.68 11.84
C LEU A 434 -8.32 12.44 11.68
N ARG A 435 -7.66 12.78 12.78
CA ARG A 435 -6.28 13.30 12.78
C ARG A 435 -5.26 12.18 12.61
N ALA A 436 -5.55 11.00 13.15
CA ALA A 436 -4.72 9.83 13.07
C ALA A 436 -5.60 8.58 13.00
N LEU A 437 -5.19 7.58 12.23
CA LEU A 437 -5.92 6.33 12.09
C LEU A 437 -4.94 5.17 12.08
N GLU A 438 -5.23 4.14 12.89
CA GLU A 438 -4.62 2.83 12.74
C GLU A 438 -5.51 1.99 11.82
N ALA A 439 -4.97 1.51 10.71
CA ALA A 439 -5.76 0.92 9.65
C ALA A 439 -6.11 -0.56 9.87
N LYS A 440 -5.26 -1.35 10.53
CA LYS A 440 -5.41 -2.81 10.61
C LYS A 440 -6.59 -3.21 11.50
N GLN A 441 -6.76 -2.53 12.63
CA GLN A 441 -7.74 -2.85 13.64
C GLN A 441 -8.74 -1.71 13.84
N PHE A 442 -8.26 -0.47 14.00
CA PHE A 442 -9.14 0.64 14.39
C PHE A 442 -10.09 1.09 13.27
N LEU A 443 -9.64 1.12 12.01
CA LEU A 443 -10.51 1.42 10.86
C LEU A 443 -11.68 0.43 10.73
N LYS A 444 -11.47 -0.84 11.10
CA LYS A 444 -12.55 -1.85 11.11
C LYS A 444 -13.59 -1.52 12.16
N ILE A 445 -13.17 -1.06 13.34
CA ILE A 445 -14.09 -0.54 14.36
C ILE A 445 -14.81 0.70 13.83
N ASN A 446 -14.10 1.66 13.26
CA ASN A 446 -14.68 2.92 12.78
C ASN A 446 -15.74 2.70 11.69
N ILE A 447 -15.55 1.74 10.76
CA ILE A 447 -16.58 1.43 9.76
C ILE A 447 -17.81 0.76 10.39
N CYS A 448 -17.62 -0.05 11.44
CA CYS A 448 -18.72 -0.62 12.22
C CYS A 448 -19.45 0.43 13.08
N GLU A 449 -18.76 1.48 13.56
CA GLU A 449 -19.40 2.64 14.20
C GLU A 449 -20.34 3.36 13.22
N ILE A 450 -19.91 3.52 11.97
CA ILE A 450 -20.76 4.10 10.92
C ILE A 450 -21.97 3.21 10.67
N ASP A 451 -21.80 1.89 10.49
CA ASP A 451 -22.93 0.96 10.33
C ASP A 451 -23.90 1.02 11.52
N TYR A 452 -23.40 1.05 12.75
CA TYR A 452 -24.23 1.21 13.95
C TYR A 452 -25.07 2.49 13.92
N LEU A 453 -24.44 3.62 13.58
CA LEU A 453 -25.14 4.91 13.45
C LEU A 453 -26.18 4.87 12.33
N LEU A 454 -25.87 4.28 11.18
CA LEU A 454 -26.82 4.11 10.07
C LEU A 454 -28.03 3.28 10.48
N LYS A 455 -27.82 2.16 11.19
CA LYS A 455 -28.90 1.32 11.76
C LYS A 455 -29.79 2.13 12.69
N LYS A 456 -29.20 2.91 13.59
CA LYS A 456 -29.96 3.78 14.51
C LYS A 456 -30.77 4.86 13.79
N LEU A 457 -30.26 5.42 12.70
CA LEU A 457 -31.02 6.37 11.90
C LEU A 457 -32.27 5.73 11.28
N ILE A 458 -32.13 4.51 10.75
CA ILE A 458 -33.24 3.72 10.19
C ILE A 458 -34.27 3.39 11.27
N ASP A 459 -33.82 2.87 12.42
CA ASP A 459 -34.68 2.54 13.56
C ASP A 459 -35.50 3.74 14.05
N ASN A 460 -34.96 4.95 13.89
CA ASN A 460 -35.59 6.22 14.29
C ASN A 460 -36.35 6.93 13.15
N GLY A 461 -36.60 6.23 12.04
CA GLY A 461 -37.48 6.67 10.96
C GLY A 461 -36.82 7.54 9.88
N ILE A 462 -35.49 7.56 9.78
CA ILE A 462 -34.79 8.21 8.66
C ILE A 462 -34.68 7.23 7.50
N THR A 463 -35.28 7.57 6.35
CA THR A 463 -35.29 6.70 5.16
C THR A 463 -34.22 7.09 4.15
N PHE A 464 -33.38 6.15 3.74
CA PHE A 464 -32.42 6.28 2.63
C PHE A 464 -32.17 4.92 1.99
N GLU A 465 -31.82 4.91 0.71
CA GLU A 465 -31.48 3.70 -0.06
C GLU A 465 -29.97 3.66 -0.32
N ASN A 466 -29.41 4.80 -0.71
CA ASN A 466 -28.01 4.95 -1.06
C ASN A 466 -27.23 5.59 0.09
N VAL A 467 -25.99 5.16 0.26
CA VAL A 467 -25.05 5.74 1.22
C VAL A 467 -23.75 6.13 0.51
N GLU A 468 -23.27 7.34 0.83
CA GLU A 468 -21.94 7.80 0.47
C GLU A 468 -21.14 8.00 1.74
N ILE A 469 -20.15 7.13 1.96
CA ILE A 469 -19.29 7.16 3.15
C ILE A 469 -17.92 7.69 2.73
N VAL A 470 -17.47 8.74 3.41
CA VAL A 470 -16.12 9.26 3.27
C VAL A 470 -15.43 9.13 4.62
N ILE A 471 -14.31 8.42 4.69
CA ILE A 471 -13.41 8.43 5.84
C ILE A 471 -12.15 9.15 5.42
N SER A 472 -11.78 10.20 6.14
CA SER A 472 -10.55 10.95 5.86
C SER A 472 -9.67 10.98 7.08
N ALA A 473 -8.36 10.80 6.90
CA ALA A 473 -7.40 10.82 7.97
C ALA A 473 -6.18 11.65 7.57
N PHE A 474 -5.77 12.59 8.42
CA PHE A 474 -4.54 13.36 8.18
C PHE A 474 -3.31 12.43 8.16
N ARG A 475 -3.30 11.41 9.02
CA ARG A 475 -2.26 10.38 9.07
C ARG A 475 -2.86 9.00 9.23
N VAL A 476 -2.36 8.03 8.49
CA VAL A 476 -2.72 6.61 8.63
C VAL A 476 -1.46 5.77 8.78
N GLN A 477 -1.50 4.81 9.68
CA GLN A 477 -0.43 3.85 9.90
C GLN A 477 -0.98 2.45 10.11
N LYS A 478 -0.13 1.46 9.92
CA LYS A 478 -0.40 0.06 10.27
C LYS A 478 0.41 -0.30 11.51
N ILE A 479 -0.27 -0.74 12.57
CA ILE A 479 0.37 -1.29 13.77
C ILE A 479 -0.15 -2.71 13.96
N ASP A 480 0.76 -3.70 13.99
CA ASP A 480 0.36 -5.09 13.88
C ASP A 480 -0.40 -5.63 15.11
N LYS A 481 -0.04 -5.17 16.31
CA LYS A 481 -0.65 -5.56 17.59
C LYS A 481 -1.50 -4.46 18.23
N PHE A 482 -2.06 -3.53 17.45
CA PHE A 482 -2.80 -2.39 18.00
C PHE A 482 -4.04 -2.82 18.81
N HIS A 483 -4.08 -2.46 20.10
CA HIS A 483 -5.12 -2.95 21.01
C HIS A 483 -6.43 -2.12 21.02
N CYS A 484 -6.54 -1.09 20.18
CA CYS A 484 -7.74 -0.25 20.05
C CYS A 484 -8.26 0.39 21.36
N PHE A 485 -7.36 0.82 22.25
CA PHE A 485 -7.67 1.43 23.55
C PHE A 485 -8.48 0.54 24.51
N LEU A 486 -8.48 -0.78 24.29
CA LEU A 486 -8.99 -1.74 25.25
C LEU A 486 -8.08 -1.79 26.47
N LYS A 487 -8.68 -1.79 27.66
CA LYS A 487 -7.93 -1.90 28.91
C LYS A 487 -7.49 -3.35 29.12
N SER A 488 -6.20 -3.55 29.32
CA SER A 488 -5.63 -4.83 29.75
C SER A 488 -6.17 -5.19 31.13
N GLU A 489 -6.67 -6.42 31.32
CA GLU A 489 -7.29 -6.86 32.58
C GLU A 489 -6.37 -6.66 33.78
N ILE A 490 -5.08 -6.92 33.59
CA ILE A 490 -4.04 -6.74 34.61
C ILE A 490 -3.97 -5.30 35.17
N ASP A 491 -4.33 -4.29 34.39
CA ASP A 491 -4.25 -2.88 34.81
C ASP A 491 -5.55 -2.34 35.42
N VAL A 492 -6.65 -3.07 35.27
CA VAL A 492 -7.96 -2.73 35.86
C VAL A 492 -8.34 -3.61 37.05
N MET A 493 -7.69 -4.77 37.21
CA MET A 493 -7.92 -5.67 38.33
C MET A 493 -7.63 -5.00 39.68
N ASP A 494 -8.40 -5.36 40.71
CA ASP A 494 -8.17 -4.88 42.06
C ASP A 494 -6.78 -5.32 42.58
N SER A 495 -6.13 -4.43 43.34
CA SER A 495 -4.78 -4.70 43.85
C SER A 495 -4.73 -5.91 44.79
N THR A 496 -5.78 -6.15 45.57
CA THR A 496 -5.89 -7.31 46.46
C THR A 496 -6.00 -8.60 45.66
N ASP A 497 -6.73 -8.60 44.54
CA ASP A 497 -6.86 -9.78 43.68
C ASP A 497 -5.54 -10.15 43.01
N LEU A 498 -4.78 -9.16 42.51
CA LEU A 498 -3.44 -9.38 41.94
C LEU A 498 -2.45 -9.89 42.99
N ILE A 499 -2.45 -9.28 44.18
CA ILE A 499 -1.59 -9.73 45.30
C ILE A 499 -1.96 -11.16 45.72
N THR A 500 -3.25 -11.50 45.69
CA THR A 500 -3.76 -12.83 46.02
C THR A 500 -3.28 -13.84 44.98
N ALA A 501 -3.42 -13.55 43.68
CA ALA A 501 -2.92 -14.42 42.61
C ALA A 501 -1.42 -14.73 42.77
N VAL A 502 -0.60 -13.73 43.14
CA VAL A 502 0.82 -13.94 43.46
C VAL A 502 0.98 -14.81 44.72
N ASN A 503 0.41 -14.41 45.86
CA ASN A 503 0.67 -15.12 47.11
C ASN A 503 0.14 -16.56 47.15
N TYR A 504 -0.95 -16.85 46.41
CA TYR A 504 -1.53 -18.17 46.27
C TYR A 504 -0.99 -18.95 45.06
N LYS A 505 0.03 -18.42 44.36
CA LYS A 505 0.73 -19.11 43.27
C LYS A 505 -0.19 -19.50 42.11
N ASP A 506 -1.13 -18.63 41.77
CA ASP A 506 -2.02 -18.80 40.62
C ASP A 506 -1.26 -18.47 39.32
N PHE A 507 -0.30 -19.32 38.98
CA PHE A 507 0.62 -19.12 37.85
C PHE A 507 -0.11 -19.05 36.52
N LEU A 508 -1.14 -19.88 36.33
CA LEU A 508 -1.98 -19.87 35.13
C LEU A 508 -2.62 -18.49 34.92
N LYS A 509 -3.26 -17.93 35.97
CA LYS A 509 -3.86 -16.60 35.90
C LYS A 509 -2.82 -15.51 35.65
N LEU A 510 -1.67 -15.55 36.33
CA LEU A 510 -0.59 -14.58 36.13
C LEU A 510 -0.05 -14.60 34.70
N SER A 511 0.18 -15.80 34.16
CA SER A 511 0.62 -16.03 32.78
C SER A 511 -0.39 -15.47 31.78
N GLN A 512 -1.69 -15.75 31.98
CA GLN A 512 -2.77 -15.26 31.12
C GLN A 512 -2.89 -13.73 31.12
N LEU A 513 -2.80 -13.09 32.29
CA LEU A 513 -2.85 -11.63 32.44
C LEU A 513 -1.68 -10.94 31.72
N ILE A 514 -0.48 -11.52 31.81
CA ILE A 514 0.73 -10.98 31.15
C ILE A 514 0.66 -11.21 29.64
N LYS A 515 0.14 -12.37 29.20
CA LYS A 515 -0.10 -12.68 27.78
C LYS A 515 -1.09 -11.71 27.15
N GLU A 516 -2.21 -11.41 27.81
CA GLU A 516 -3.17 -10.41 27.35
C GLU A 516 -2.50 -9.05 27.13
N LYS A 517 -1.68 -8.61 28.10
CA LYS A 517 -0.95 -7.34 27.99
C LYS A 517 0.08 -7.33 26.87
N ARG A 518 0.74 -8.46 26.61
CA ARG A 518 1.73 -8.61 25.53
C ARG A 518 1.07 -8.59 24.15
N ASP A 519 -0.05 -9.29 24.00
CA ASP A 519 -0.71 -9.45 22.70
C ASP A 519 -1.35 -8.15 22.19
N GLY A 520 -1.58 -7.17 23.07
CA GLY A 520 -2.05 -5.83 22.73
C GLY A 520 -0.99 -4.74 22.95
N GLN A 521 -0.42 -4.20 21.86
CA GLN A 521 0.42 -3.00 21.92
C GLN A 521 -0.43 -1.79 22.33
N GLU A 522 -0.15 -1.27 23.52
CA GLU A 522 -0.88 -0.14 24.11
C GLU A 522 -0.43 1.19 23.50
N THR A 523 -1.41 2.04 23.17
CA THR A 523 -1.13 3.48 22.89
C THR A 523 -1.10 4.29 24.19
N VAL A 524 -1.81 3.79 25.20
CA VAL A 524 -1.82 4.36 26.54
C VAL A 524 -1.03 3.42 27.43
N ILE A 525 0.23 3.75 27.68
CA ILE A 525 1.10 2.91 28.49
C ILE A 525 0.61 2.94 29.94
N LYS A 526 0.17 1.79 30.44
CA LYS A 526 -0.15 1.58 31.86
C LYS A 526 0.71 0.43 32.38
N THR A 527 1.35 0.64 33.52
CA THR A 527 2.26 -0.34 34.14
C THR A 527 1.79 -0.80 35.52
N LYS A 528 0.67 -0.25 36.02
CA LYS A 528 0.22 -0.41 37.40
C LYS A 528 0.05 -1.89 37.77
N GLY A 529 -0.53 -2.69 36.88
CA GLY A 529 -0.70 -4.13 37.11
C GLY A 529 0.62 -4.86 37.29
N LEU A 530 1.55 -4.67 36.36
CA LEU A 530 2.90 -5.25 36.42
C LEU A 530 3.69 -4.78 37.65
N GLU A 531 3.56 -3.51 38.04
CA GLU A 531 4.18 -3.00 39.26
C GLU A 531 3.67 -3.67 40.53
N ILE A 532 2.36 -3.95 40.59
CA ILE A 532 1.76 -4.67 41.73
C ILE A 532 2.30 -6.09 41.79
N ILE A 533 2.34 -6.80 40.66
CA ILE A 533 2.91 -8.15 40.57
C ILE A 533 4.38 -8.15 41.02
N TYR A 534 5.20 -7.23 40.49
CA TYR A 534 6.61 -7.09 40.86
C TYR A 534 6.80 -6.88 42.38
N LYS A 535 6.03 -5.96 42.98
CA LYS A 535 6.09 -5.66 44.42
C LYS A 535 5.60 -6.86 45.25
N ALA A 536 4.56 -7.54 44.81
CA ALA A 536 3.99 -8.71 45.49
C ALA A 536 4.97 -9.89 45.47
N MET A 537 5.60 -10.20 44.33
CA MET A 537 6.58 -11.29 44.22
C MET A 537 7.78 -11.05 45.15
N LYS A 538 8.32 -9.82 45.19
CA LYS A 538 9.39 -9.44 46.13
C LYS A 538 8.98 -9.57 47.60
N ALA A 539 7.74 -9.14 47.92
CA ALA A 539 7.24 -9.22 49.29
C ALA A 539 7.05 -10.69 49.73
N SER A 540 6.53 -11.53 48.84
CA SER A 540 6.34 -12.97 49.06
C SER A 540 7.68 -13.67 49.32
N ASN A 541 8.68 -13.50 48.44
CA ASN A 541 10.03 -14.05 48.65
C ASN A 541 10.68 -13.57 49.96
N LYS A 542 10.51 -12.29 50.33
CA LYS A 542 11.00 -11.76 51.60
C LYS A 542 10.32 -12.39 52.81
N ALA A 543 9.03 -12.74 52.70
CA ALA A 543 8.30 -13.45 53.74
C ALA A 543 8.80 -14.90 53.89
N MET A 544 8.99 -15.62 52.77
CA MET A 544 9.55 -16.99 52.75
C MET A 544 10.95 -17.05 53.36
N LYS A 545 11.83 -16.12 52.98
CA LYS A 545 13.18 -15.98 53.57
C LYS A 545 13.12 -15.76 55.10
N LYS A 546 12.11 -15.05 55.61
CA LYS A 546 11.94 -14.83 57.06
C LYS A 546 11.40 -16.05 57.79
N SER A 547 10.56 -16.87 57.14
CA SER A 547 10.06 -18.14 57.71
C SER A 547 11.06 -19.29 57.59
N GLY A 548 12.17 -19.10 56.87
CA GLY A 548 13.19 -20.13 56.64
C GLY A 548 12.85 -21.07 55.49
N GLU A 549 11.86 -20.72 54.68
CA GLU A 549 11.41 -21.49 53.51
C GLU A 549 12.11 -21.04 52.22
N LYS A 550 12.06 -21.88 51.19
CA LYS A 550 12.61 -21.56 49.87
C LYS A 550 11.77 -20.49 49.20
N GLU A 551 12.43 -19.61 48.46
CA GLU A 551 11.77 -18.61 47.63
C GLU A 551 10.87 -19.25 46.58
N ILE A 552 9.75 -18.59 46.29
CA ILE A 552 8.77 -19.04 45.30
C ILE A 552 9.21 -18.60 43.90
N TYR A 553 9.64 -17.33 43.78
CA TYR A 553 10.03 -16.71 42.52
C TYR A 553 11.55 -16.61 42.41
N SER A 554 12.10 -16.83 41.22
CA SER A 554 13.53 -16.60 40.99
C SER A 554 13.88 -15.12 40.99
N GLU A 555 15.10 -14.77 41.42
CA GLU A 555 15.61 -13.38 41.30
C GLU A 555 15.70 -12.95 39.82
N GLU A 556 15.87 -13.91 38.90
CA GLU A 556 15.84 -13.67 37.45
C GLU A 556 14.46 -13.19 36.98
N LEU A 557 13.38 -13.89 37.35
CA LEU A 557 12.00 -13.50 37.00
C LEU A 557 11.64 -12.12 37.56
N ILE A 558 11.99 -11.86 38.83
CA ILE A 558 11.81 -10.55 39.45
C ILE A 558 12.64 -9.47 38.72
N GLY A 559 13.85 -9.83 38.28
CA GLY A 559 14.72 -8.98 37.47
C GLY A 559 14.10 -8.64 36.11
N LEU A 560 13.52 -9.60 35.41
CA LEU A 560 12.82 -9.41 34.14
C LEU A 560 11.62 -8.48 34.28
N LEU A 561 10.81 -8.64 35.33
CA LEU A 561 9.70 -7.73 35.64
C LEU A 561 10.18 -6.29 35.88
N LYS A 562 11.33 -6.11 36.54
CA LYS A 562 11.91 -4.77 36.70
C LYS A 562 12.39 -4.20 35.36
N GLN A 563 13.06 -5.01 34.54
CA GLN A 563 13.52 -4.59 33.22
C GLN A 563 12.36 -4.16 32.33
N VAL A 564 11.28 -4.92 32.24
CA VAL A 564 10.14 -4.54 31.39
C VAL A 564 9.49 -3.25 31.85
N LEU A 565 9.38 -3.01 33.17
CA LEU A 565 8.89 -1.74 33.72
C LEU A 565 9.77 -0.55 33.33
N ASP A 566 11.10 -0.74 33.35
CA ASP A 566 12.05 0.31 32.94
C ASP A 566 11.94 0.61 31.44
N VAL A 567 11.77 -0.43 30.60
CA VAL A 567 11.58 -0.27 29.15
C VAL A 567 10.24 0.42 28.83
N TYR A 568 9.17 0.12 29.58
CA TYR A 568 7.89 0.85 29.47
C TYR A 568 8.04 2.33 29.83
N GLU A 569 8.80 2.68 30.86
CA GLU A 569 9.05 4.07 31.26
C GLU A 569 9.76 4.85 30.15
N GLU A 570 10.74 4.23 29.50
CA GLU A 570 11.44 4.84 28.35
C GLU A 570 10.54 4.99 27.12
N LEU A 571 9.69 3.99 26.83
CA LEU A 571 8.72 4.08 25.74
C LEU A 571 7.71 5.22 25.98
N ASP A 572 7.24 5.41 27.22
CA ASP A 572 6.36 6.53 27.59
C ASP A 572 7.03 7.90 27.39
N LYS A 573 8.34 8.02 27.66
CA LYS A 573 9.12 9.23 27.35
C LYS A 573 9.21 9.48 25.84
N ILE A 574 9.33 8.43 25.03
CA ILE A 574 9.33 8.54 23.56
C ILE A 574 7.96 9.02 23.07
N HIS A 575 6.85 8.41 23.54
CA HIS A 575 5.49 8.81 23.14
C HIS A 575 5.16 10.27 23.47
N LYS A 576 5.75 10.82 24.53
CA LYS A 576 5.63 12.25 24.89
C LYS A 576 6.39 13.20 23.97
N THR A 577 7.41 12.71 23.28
CA THR A 577 8.29 13.55 22.43
C THR A 577 8.09 13.30 20.94
N MET A 578 7.53 12.15 20.56
CA MET A 578 7.35 11.72 19.19
C MET A 578 5.93 11.18 19.00
N SER A 579 5.25 11.66 17.95
CA SER A 579 3.92 11.17 17.60
C SER A 579 3.92 10.13 16.48
N ILE A 580 5.07 9.86 15.84
CA ILE A 580 5.23 8.93 14.72
C ILE A 580 6.05 7.75 15.21
N GLN A 581 5.59 6.54 14.88
CA GLN A 581 6.30 5.31 15.19
C GLN A 581 7.66 5.31 14.48
N SER A 582 8.71 5.55 15.26
CA SER A 582 10.10 5.51 14.78
C SER A 582 10.66 4.09 14.88
N ASP A 583 11.77 3.84 14.21
CA ASP A 583 12.49 2.57 14.36
C ASP A 583 12.94 2.34 15.81
N ILE A 584 13.20 3.44 16.54
CA ILE A 584 13.47 3.40 17.99
C ILE A 584 12.23 2.88 18.73
N GLU A 585 11.06 3.47 18.50
CA GLU A 585 9.81 3.04 19.14
C GLU A 585 9.50 1.56 18.87
N LYS A 586 9.70 1.10 17.63
CA LYS A 586 9.54 -0.32 17.26
C LYS A 586 10.50 -1.21 18.04
N SER A 587 11.78 -0.81 18.16
CA SER A 587 12.77 -1.56 18.93
C SER A 587 12.38 -1.69 20.41
N TYR A 588 11.85 -0.62 21.02
CA TYR A 588 11.34 -0.69 22.40
C TYR A 588 10.11 -1.61 22.51
N ALA A 589 9.16 -1.52 21.58
CA ALA A 589 7.98 -2.37 21.55
C ALA A 589 8.34 -3.86 21.39
N GLU A 590 9.28 -4.19 20.49
CA GLU A 590 9.81 -5.55 20.30
C GLU A 590 10.55 -6.04 21.55
N ASN A 591 11.32 -5.18 22.22
CA ASN A 591 11.99 -5.54 23.47
C ASN A 591 10.97 -5.86 24.58
N ILE A 592 9.91 -5.05 24.73
CA ILE A 592 8.82 -5.34 25.67
C ILE A 592 8.17 -6.68 25.35
N ASP A 593 7.86 -6.94 24.08
CA ASP A 593 7.24 -8.20 23.62
C ASP A 593 8.09 -9.41 24.03
N ASN A 594 9.40 -9.36 23.76
CA ASN A 594 10.36 -10.41 24.11
C ASN A 594 10.52 -10.60 25.63
N LEU A 595 10.55 -9.51 26.40
CA LEU A 595 10.64 -9.58 27.86
C LEU A 595 9.38 -10.20 28.47
N LEU A 596 8.20 -9.82 27.98
CA LEU A 596 6.93 -10.38 28.45
C LEU A 596 6.82 -11.87 28.08
N GLU A 597 7.22 -12.28 26.87
CA GLU A 597 7.32 -13.70 26.48
C GLU A 597 8.24 -14.48 27.42
N THR A 598 9.41 -13.93 27.75
CA THR A 598 10.36 -14.58 28.67
C THR A 598 9.75 -14.71 30.08
N ILE A 599 9.07 -13.68 30.57
CA ILE A 599 8.37 -13.70 31.87
C ILE A 599 7.27 -14.77 31.88
N ILE A 600 6.47 -14.88 30.80
CA ILE A 600 5.41 -15.89 30.65
C ILE A 600 6.01 -17.29 30.74
N ASN A 601 7.09 -17.56 29.99
CA ASN A 601 7.75 -18.87 30.02
C ASN A 601 8.28 -19.21 31.41
N SER A 602 8.94 -18.28 32.09
CA SER A 602 9.41 -18.47 33.47
C SER A 602 8.27 -18.72 34.48
N ILE A 603 7.08 -18.14 34.28
CA ILE A 603 5.92 -18.42 35.13
C ILE A 603 5.34 -19.81 34.85
N ASN A 604 5.25 -20.21 33.57
CA ASN A 604 4.76 -21.54 33.19
C ASN A 604 5.68 -22.66 33.72
N GLU A 605 6.99 -22.46 33.76
CA GLU A 605 7.93 -23.41 34.37
C GLU A 605 7.67 -23.62 35.88
N LEU A 606 7.21 -22.59 36.60
CA LEU A 606 6.84 -22.70 38.01
C LEU A 606 5.56 -23.53 38.20
N GLU A 607 4.62 -23.44 37.26
CA GLU A 607 3.40 -24.25 37.26
C GLU A 607 3.71 -25.74 37.11
N GLU A 608 4.59 -26.09 36.16
CA GLU A 608 4.99 -27.50 35.94
C GLU A 608 5.65 -28.12 37.19
N VAL A 609 6.43 -27.33 37.94
CA VAL A 609 7.13 -27.76 39.16
C VAL A 609 6.17 -27.94 40.35
N GLU A 610 5.05 -27.21 40.42
CA GLU A 610 4.06 -27.39 41.50
C GLU A 610 3.09 -28.55 41.28
N VAL A 611 2.86 -28.94 40.02
CA VAL A 611 1.97 -30.05 39.66
C VAL A 611 2.71 -31.40 39.69
N SER A 612 4.05 -31.40 39.65
CA SER A 612 4.93 -32.57 39.79
C SER A 612 5.26 -32.90 41.25
#